data_AF-A0A2C5XM20-F1
#
_entry.id   AF-A0A2C5XM20-F1
#
_cell.length_a   1.000
_cell.length_b   1.000
_cell.length_c   1.000
_cell.angle_alpha   90.00
_cell.angle_beta   90.00
_cell.angle_gamma   90.00
#
_symmetry.space_group_name_H-M   'P 1'
#
loop_
_entity.id
_entity.type
_entity.pdbx_description
1 polymer ?
#
loop_
_entity_poly.entity_id
_entity_poly.type
_entity_poly.pdbx_seq_one_letter_code
_entity_poly.pdbx_strand_id
1 'polypeptide(L)'
;MLRENQTIRKSVRKGETDLSAEVGNLMFVRRHSTVRVPQVYKYWETVDFQHVIMENLPGVTLESVWEDLTNKERNNIAVEVVAHLKDLRQLRSWEITGCVEGKKRFRPGLRHVWDFNKERIRRHEWHRLIYDYVRDRCQSFYGQANVFTHGDLFAGNIMILDKHFYGFIDLERSGFFPQYWEWMSVKRVCEYWGPGSWSELLQQHLYDDMLRPGWDGLWEVEKLIMALEAFSRPYKDPVTRSRKQVDAWARISEITGVDLGCQPVEVDYGEDEKLGLWIETREEYERKQEEGRRRAAAGD
;
A
#
# COMPACT_ATOMS: atom_id res chain seq x y z
N MET A 1 -15.78 10.02 -13.45
CA MET A 1 -14.97 9.84 -14.66
C MET A 1 -15.90 10.03 -15.85
N LEU A 2 -15.67 11.00 -16.73
CA LEU A 2 -16.47 11.20 -17.94
C LEU A 2 -15.76 10.49 -19.10
N ARG A 3 -16.51 9.68 -19.86
CA ARG A 3 -16.03 8.94 -21.04
C ARG A 3 -16.61 9.59 -22.29
N GLU A 4 -15.77 10.13 -23.16
CA GLU A 4 -16.15 10.60 -24.50
C GLU A 4 -15.28 9.84 -25.50
N ASN A 5 -15.92 9.16 -26.47
CA ASN A 5 -15.35 8.20 -27.43
C ASN A 5 -13.83 8.33 -27.69
N GLN A 6 -13.03 7.59 -26.89
CA GLN A 6 -11.55 7.44 -26.90
C GLN A 6 -10.77 8.15 -25.78
N THR A 7 -11.41 9.00 -24.98
CA THR A 7 -10.75 9.70 -23.87
C THR A 7 -11.48 9.54 -22.55
N ILE A 8 -10.72 9.58 -21.46
CA ILE A 8 -11.17 9.63 -20.09
C ILE A 8 -10.70 10.94 -19.47
N ARG A 9 -11.61 11.61 -18.74
CA ARG A 9 -11.25 12.67 -17.80
C ARG A 9 -11.31 12.16 -16.36
N LYS A 10 -10.16 12.17 -15.66
CA LYS A 10 -10.04 11.97 -14.21
C LYS A 10 -9.81 13.32 -13.55
N SER A 11 -10.56 13.61 -12.48
CA SER A 11 -10.51 14.86 -11.72
C SER A 11 -10.59 14.50 -10.26
N VAL A 12 -9.60 14.94 -9.48
CA VAL A 12 -9.44 14.54 -8.08
C VAL A 12 -9.10 15.74 -7.22
N ARG A 13 -9.59 15.76 -5.98
CA ARG A 13 -9.29 16.84 -5.04
C ARG A 13 -7.83 16.72 -4.58
N LYS A 14 -7.13 17.86 -4.49
CA LYS A 14 -5.77 17.92 -3.97
C LYS A 14 -5.72 17.34 -2.56
N GLY A 15 -4.77 16.45 -2.30
CA GLY A 15 -4.60 15.76 -1.03
C GLY A 15 -5.34 14.42 -0.90
N GLU A 16 -6.31 14.12 -1.77
CA GLU A 16 -7.00 12.80 -1.75
C GLU A 16 -6.27 11.74 -2.57
N THR A 17 -5.61 12.13 -3.67
CA THR A 17 -4.87 11.27 -4.61
C THR A 17 -3.73 12.07 -5.23
N ASP A 18 -2.64 11.42 -5.61
CA ASP A 18 -1.52 12.03 -6.30
C ASP A 18 -1.65 11.83 -7.82
N LEU A 19 -2.52 12.60 -8.47
CA LEU A 19 -2.69 12.53 -9.93
C LEU A 19 -1.41 12.92 -10.68
N SER A 20 -0.57 13.75 -10.06
CA SER A 20 0.72 14.13 -10.64
C SER A 20 1.68 12.93 -10.71
N ALA A 21 1.66 12.03 -9.71
CA ALA A 21 2.40 10.77 -9.74
C ALA A 21 1.92 9.89 -10.89
N GLU A 22 0.60 9.67 -11.00
CA GLU A 22 0.02 8.84 -12.07
C GLU A 22 0.42 9.38 -13.45
N VAL A 23 0.27 10.69 -13.69
CA VAL A 23 0.67 11.32 -14.96
C VAL A 23 2.16 11.14 -15.25
N GLY A 24 3.02 11.36 -14.25
CA GLY A 24 4.46 11.18 -14.38
C GLY A 24 4.82 9.72 -14.73
N ASN A 25 4.21 8.76 -14.05
CA ASN A 25 4.43 7.33 -14.26
C ASN A 25 3.92 6.87 -15.64
N LEU A 26 2.73 7.30 -16.06
CA LEU A 26 2.17 7.02 -17.39
C LEU A 26 3.10 7.52 -18.50
N MET A 27 3.56 8.78 -18.39
CA MET A 27 4.48 9.36 -19.36
C MET A 27 5.84 8.64 -19.35
N PHE A 28 6.35 8.27 -18.16
CA PHE A 28 7.62 7.57 -18.01
C PHE A 28 7.60 6.18 -18.64
N VAL A 29 6.58 5.37 -18.33
CA VAL A 29 6.43 4.01 -18.87
C VAL A 29 6.28 4.06 -20.39
N ARG A 30 5.41 4.93 -20.91
CA ARG A 30 5.17 5.05 -22.36
C ARG A 30 6.41 5.49 -23.15
N ARG A 31 7.32 6.23 -22.51
CA ARG A 31 8.57 6.68 -23.14
C ARG A 31 9.67 5.62 -23.13
N HIS A 32 9.71 4.76 -22.13
CA HIS A 32 10.85 3.85 -21.88
C HIS A 32 10.51 2.36 -21.98
N SER A 33 9.24 2.01 -22.21
CA SER A 33 8.77 0.63 -22.32
C SER A 33 7.74 0.51 -23.44
N THR A 34 7.57 -0.72 -23.93
CA THR A 34 6.51 -1.13 -24.86
C THR A 34 5.21 -1.49 -24.14
N VAL A 35 5.24 -1.58 -22.80
CA VAL A 35 4.07 -1.94 -22.00
C VAL A 35 2.97 -0.92 -22.18
N ARG A 36 1.78 -1.42 -22.48
CA ARG A 36 0.64 -0.59 -22.83
C ARG A 36 0.04 0.08 -21.59
N VAL A 37 0.05 1.41 -21.59
CA VAL A 37 -0.58 2.28 -20.60
C VAL A 37 -1.32 3.43 -21.30
N PRO A 38 -2.28 4.11 -20.64
CA PRO A 38 -2.96 5.29 -21.20
C PRO A 38 -1.99 6.38 -21.66
N GLN A 39 -2.24 6.94 -22.85
CA GLN A 39 -1.58 8.17 -23.27
C GLN A 39 -2.18 9.37 -22.54
N VAL A 40 -1.34 10.17 -21.88
CA VAL A 40 -1.78 11.46 -21.33
C VAL A 40 -1.84 12.50 -22.45
N TYR A 41 -3.00 13.15 -22.62
CA TYR A 41 -3.19 14.23 -23.59
C TYR A 41 -3.07 15.61 -22.94
N LYS A 42 -3.58 15.75 -21.71
CA LYS A 42 -3.56 17.01 -20.99
C LYS A 42 -3.56 16.77 -19.49
N TYR A 43 -2.75 17.53 -18.77
CA TYR A 43 -2.79 17.63 -17.31
C TYR A 43 -2.83 19.10 -16.92
N TRP A 44 -3.66 19.44 -15.93
CA TRP A 44 -3.72 20.78 -15.37
C TRP A 44 -4.26 20.76 -13.96
N GLU A 45 -3.99 21.82 -13.22
CA GLU A 45 -4.49 22.00 -11.86
C GLU A 45 -5.44 23.20 -11.78
N THR A 46 -6.40 23.11 -10.88
CA THR A 46 -7.18 24.24 -10.38
C THR A 46 -6.81 24.46 -8.90
N VAL A 47 -7.51 25.37 -8.21
CA VAL A 47 -7.26 25.64 -6.79
C VAL A 47 -7.40 24.34 -5.97
N ASP A 48 -8.50 23.63 -6.14
CA ASP A 48 -8.85 22.48 -5.31
C ASP A 48 -8.61 21.12 -5.99
N PHE A 49 -8.43 21.08 -7.30
CA PHE A 49 -8.40 19.82 -8.06
C PHE A 49 -7.17 19.69 -8.97
N GLN A 50 -6.80 18.44 -9.22
CA GLN A 50 -5.94 18.04 -10.33
C GLN A 50 -6.79 17.34 -11.38
N HIS A 51 -6.50 17.58 -12.66
CA HIS A 51 -7.24 17.03 -13.78
C HIS A 51 -6.29 16.42 -14.80
N VAL A 52 -6.69 15.29 -15.36
CA VAL A 52 -6.02 14.68 -16.51
C VAL A 52 -7.07 14.27 -17.55
N ILE A 53 -6.76 14.53 -18.81
CA ILE A 53 -7.40 13.90 -19.96
C ILE A 53 -6.39 12.92 -20.54
N MET A 54 -6.79 11.67 -20.64
CA MET A 54 -5.95 10.59 -21.13
C MET A 54 -6.76 9.63 -22.00
N GLU A 55 -6.06 8.75 -22.69
CA GLU A 55 -6.64 7.70 -23.52
C GLU A 55 -7.53 6.76 -22.71
N ASN A 56 -8.70 6.46 -23.27
CA ASN A 56 -9.52 5.36 -22.82
C ASN A 56 -9.06 4.09 -23.53
N LEU A 57 -8.30 3.23 -22.83
CA LEU A 57 -7.88 1.96 -23.41
C LEU A 57 -9.11 1.13 -23.81
N PRO A 58 -9.10 0.45 -24.97
CA PRO A 58 -10.19 -0.44 -25.39
C PRO A 58 -10.36 -1.62 -24.44
N GLY A 59 -11.54 -2.23 -24.53
CA GLY A 59 -11.91 -3.39 -23.73
C GLY A 59 -12.54 -3.03 -22.39
N VAL A 60 -12.43 -3.96 -21.46
CA VAL A 60 -13.03 -3.90 -20.12
C VAL A 60 -12.00 -4.34 -19.07
N THR A 61 -12.25 -4.04 -17.81
CA THR A 61 -11.33 -4.44 -16.73
C THR A 61 -11.38 -5.96 -16.49
N LEU A 62 -10.28 -6.56 -16.05
CA LEU A 62 -10.26 -7.98 -15.67
C LEU A 62 -11.29 -8.28 -14.58
N GLU A 63 -11.45 -7.38 -13.60
CA GLU A 63 -12.47 -7.49 -12.55
C GLU A 63 -13.87 -7.69 -13.14
N SER A 64 -14.25 -6.90 -14.15
CA SER A 64 -15.59 -6.95 -14.73
C SER A 64 -15.91 -8.21 -15.53
N VAL A 65 -14.90 -8.96 -15.98
CA VAL A 65 -15.07 -10.20 -16.76
C VAL A 65 -14.57 -11.43 -16.03
N TRP A 66 -14.10 -11.29 -14.78
CA TRP A 66 -13.45 -12.37 -14.06
C TRP A 66 -14.30 -13.63 -13.99
N GLU A 67 -15.59 -13.48 -13.64
CA GLU A 67 -16.54 -14.58 -13.51
C GLU A 67 -16.89 -15.26 -14.84
N ASP A 68 -16.77 -14.56 -15.97
CA ASP A 68 -17.07 -15.09 -17.29
C ASP A 68 -15.89 -15.84 -17.93
N LEU A 69 -14.68 -15.66 -17.37
CA LEU A 69 -13.47 -16.31 -17.87
C LEU A 69 -13.35 -17.74 -17.36
N THR A 70 -13.01 -18.64 -18.26
CA THR A 70 -12.61 -20.01 -17.91
C THR A 70 -11.27 -20.00 -17.17
N ASN A 71 -10.99 -21.05 -16.40
CA ASN A 71 -9.68 -21.21 -15.73
C ASN A 71 -8.50 -21.17 -16.70
N LYS A 72 -8.67 -21.64 -17.94
CA LYS A 72 -7.63 -21.58 -18.97
C LYS A 72 -7.36 -20.14 -19.40
N GLU A 73 -8.41 -19.35 -19.62
CA GLU A 73 -8.28 -17.94 -20.01
C GLU A 73 -7.68 -17.10 -18.86
N ARG A 74 -8.14 -17.32 -17.62
CA ARG A 74 -7.53 -16.69 -16.43
C ARG A 74 -6.03 -16.97 -16.33
N ASN A 75 -5.61 -18.22 -16.55
CA ASN A 75 -4.19 -18.58 -16.56
C ASN A 75 -3.41 -17.92 -17.70
N ASN A 76 -3.97 -17.89 -18.91
CA ASN A 76 -3.31 -17.21 -20.04
C ASN A 76 -3.10 -15.71 -19.75
N ILE A 77 -4.11 -15.04 -19.20
CA ILE A 77 -4.02 -13.63 -18.80
C ILE A 77 -2.96 -13.44 -17.71
N ALA A 78 -2.87 -14.34 -16.73
CA ALA A 78 -1.83 -14.27 -15.70
C ALA A 78 -0.41 -14.36 -16.30
N VAL A 79 -0.19 -15.29 -17.24
CA VAL A 79 1.08 -15.43 -17.96
C VAL A 79 1.41 -14.15 -18.75
N GLU A 80 0.43 -13.59 -19.46
CA GLU A 80 0.59 -12.34 -20.21
C GLU A 80 0.93 -11.16 -19.30
N VAL A 81 0.23 -11.01 -18.17
CA VAL A 81 0.51 -9.98 -17.17
C VAL A 81 1.94 -10.13 -16.64
N VAL A 82 2.35 -11.33 -16.26
CA VAL A 82 3.72 -11.59 -15.77
C VAL A 82 4.78 -11.25 -16.82
N ALA A 83 4.54 -11.54 -18.10
CA ALA A 83 5.43 -11.15 -19.18
C ALA A 83 5.59 -9.62 -19.27
N HIS A 84 4.49 -8.86 -19.23
CA HIS A 84 4.55 -7.40 -19.28
C HIS A 84 5.16 -6.78 -18.00
N LEU A 85 5.02 -7.45 -16.85
CA LEU A 85 5.71 -7.05 -15.63
C LEU A 85 7.23 -7.27 -15.74
N LYS A 86 7.68 -8.35 -16.41
CA LYS A 86 9.12 -8.56 -16.69
C LYS A 86 9.68 -7.43 -17.56
N ASP A 87 8.89 -6.92 -18.51
CA ASP A 87 9.26 -5.77 -19.34
C ASP A 87 9.33 -4.48 -18.52
N LEU A 88 8.33 -4.19 -17.68
CA LEU A 88 8.39 -3.05 -16.75
C LEU A 88 9.63 -3.11 -15.85
N ARG A 89 9.98 -4.31 -15.37
CA ARG A 89 11.14 -4.51 -14.46
C ARG A 89 12.50 -4.34 -15.14
N GLN A 90 12.55 -4.22 -16.47
CA GLN A 90 13.77 -3.78 -17.15
C GLN A 90 14.09 -2.30 -16.87
N LEU A 91 13.07 -1.51 -16.54
CA LEU A 91 13.26 -0.14 -16.04
C LEU A 91 13.84 -0.24 -14.64
N ARG A 92 15.07 0.25 -14.47
CA ARG A 92 15.80 0.19 -13.20
C ARG A 92 16.19 1.57 -12.69
N SER A 93 16.23 1.69 -11.37
CA SER A 93 16.72 2.88 -10.68
C SER A 93 17.47 2.48 -9.41
N TRP A 94 18.41 3.30 -8.98
CA TRP A 94 19.01 3.17 -7.65
C TRP A 94 18.15 3.80 -6.56
N GLU A 95 17.17 4.63 -6.93
CA GLU A 95 16.30 5.33 -5.99
C GLU A 95 14.92 4.68 -5.94
N ILE A 96 14.34 4.69 -4.76
CA ILE A 96 12.96 4.27 -4.52
C ILE A 96 12.07 5.50 -4.64
N THR A 97 11.08 5.42 -5.53
CA THR A 97 10.27 6.58 -5.90
C THR A 97 8.77 6.38 -5.75
N GLY A 98 8.32 5.16 -5.49
CA GLY A 98 6.90 4.87 -5.35
C GLY A 98 6.33 5.20 -3.97
N CYS A 99 5.07 4.81 -3.75
CA CYS A 99 4.31 5.04 -2.52
C CYS A 99 3.66 3.73 -2.04
N VAL A 100 3.70 3.44 -0.74
CA VAL A 100 3.21 2.16 -0.16
C VAL A 100 2.10 2.35 0.85
N GLU A 101 1.92 3.55 1.41
CA GLU A 101 0.97 3.78 2.50
C GLU A 101 0.31 5.16 2.36
N GLY A 102 -1.01 5.21 2.53
CA GLY A 102 -1.76 6.47 2.70
C GLY A 102 -1.55 7.53 1.61
N LYS A 103 -1.11 7.12 0.41
CA LYS A 103 -0.82 7.97 -0.74
C LYS A 103 0.29 9.01 -0.52
N LYS A 104 1.13 8.84 0.50
CA LYS A 104 2.30 9.71 0.73
C LYS A 104 3.55 9.08 0.14
N ARG A 105 4.24 9.81 -0.74
CA ARG A 105 5.54 9.39 -1.27
C ARG A 105 6.55 9.23 -0.14
N PHE A 106 7.44 8.26 -0.28
CA PHE A 106 8.59 8.17 0.61
C PHE A 106 9.47 9.40 0.53
N ARG A 107 10.23 9.62 1.60
CA ARG A 107 11.26 10.66 1.63
C ARG A 107 12.28 10.41 0.52
N PRO A 108 12.79 11.45 -0.15
CA PRO A 108 13.86 11.28 -1.14
C PRO A 108 15.10 10.61 -0.54
N GLY A 109 15.84 9.87 -1.38
CA GLY A 109 17.15 9.32 -1.02
C GLY A 109 17.14 7.87 -0.51
N LEU A 110 15.98 7.21 -0.43
CA LEU A 110 15.92 5.76 -0.17
C LEU A 110 16.45 4.99 -1.39
N ARG A 111 17.37 4.05 -1.17
CA ARG A 111 18.03 3.33 -2.28
C ARG A 111 18.00 1.83 -2.13
N HIS A 112 18.20 1.34 -0.91
CA HIS A 112 18.36 -0.08 -0.63
C HIS A 112 17.10 -0.68 -0.01
N VAL A 113 17.00 -2.02 -0.09
CA VAL A 113 15.94 -2.80 0.56
C VAL A 113 15.85 -2.51 2.06
N TRP A 114 16.99 -2.31 2.72
CA TRP A 114 17.03 -1.89 4.10
C TRP A 114 16.41 -0.50 4.30
N ASP A 115 16.84 0.52 3.55
CA ASP A 115 16.32 1.89 3.66
C ASP A 115 14.78 1.91 3.51
N PHE A 116 14.28 1.14 2.54
CA PHE A 116 12.85 0.96 2.28
C PHE A 116 12.10 0.43 3.50
N ASN A 117 12.52 -0.73 4.03
CA ASN A 117 11.81 -1.34 5.15
C ASN A 117 12.02 -0.56 6.45
N LYS A 118 13.20 0.05 6.62
CA LYS A 118 13.50 0.94 7.75
C LYS A 118 12.54 2.12 7.80
N GLU A 119 12.28 2.78 6.66
CA GLU A 119 11.32 3.90 6.60
C GLU A 119 9.90 3.44 6.99
N ARG A 120 9.50 2.22 6.61
CA ARG A 120 8.20 1.63 6.94
C ARG A 120 8.06 1.25 8.41
N ILE A 121 9.16 0.86 9.08
CA ILE A 121 9.17 0.59 10.52
C ILE A 121 9.59 1.80 11.37
N ARG A 122 9.75 2.99 10.78
CA ARG A 122 10.35 4.17 11.45
C ARG A 122 9.72 4.52 12.81
N ARG A 123 8.41 4.30 12.98
CA ARG A 123 7.70 4.53 14.26
C ARG A 123 8.12 3.58 15.39
N HIS A 124 8.66 2.43 15.03
CA HIS A 124 9.06 1.33 15.91
C HIS A 124 10.57 1.08 15.89
N GLU A 125 11.35 1.97 15.27
CA GLU A 125 12.82 1.84 15.12
C GLU A 125 13.53 1.77 16.48
N TRP A 126 12.96 2.38 17.51
CA TRP A 126 13.47 2.36 18.87
C TRP A 126 13.49 0.95 19.50
N HIS A 127 12.68 0.02 18.99
CA HIS A 127 12.63 -1.35 19.49
C HIS A 127 13.71 -2.21 18.84
N ARG A 128 14.84 -2.38 19.52
CA ARG A 128 16.04 -3.06 19.00
C ARG A 128 15.77 -4.42 18.36
N LEU A 129 14.89 -5.24 18.96
CA LEU A 129 14.59 -6.58 18.41
C LEU A 129 13.85 -6.51 17.07
N ILE A 130 12.97 -5.53 16.88
CA ILE A 130 12.27 -5.30 15.60
C ILE A 130 13.27 -4.79 14.56
N TYR A 131 14.11 -3.83 14.97
CA TYR A 131 15.15 -3.26 14.12
C TYR A 131 16.11 -4.34 13.59
N ASP A 132 16.69 -5.13 14.50
CA ASP A 132 17.66 -6.18 14.15
C ASP A 132 16.99 -7.26 13.29
N TYR A 133 15.74 -7.67 13.62
CA TYR A 133 14.98 -8.65 12.84
C TYR A 133 14.81 -8.25 11.36
N VAL A 134 14.45 -6.99 11.10
CA VAL A 134 14.27 -6.46 9.74
C VAL A 134 15.63 -6.29 9.05
N ARG A 135 16.63 -5.75 9.76
CA ARG A 135 17.98 -5.53 9.19
C ARG A 135 18.58 -6.84 8.68
N ASP A 136 18.55 -7.88 9.51
CA ASP A 136 19.21 -9.15 9.21
C ASP A 136 18.58 -9.83 7.98
N ARG A 137 17.26 -9.71 7.81
CA ARG A 137 16.53 -10.22 6.62
C ARG A 137 16.76 -9.38 5.35
N CYS A 138 17.14 -8.10 5.49
CA CYS A 138 17.48 -7.25 4.35
C CYS A 138 18.91 -7.45 3.85
N GLN A 139 19.81 -8.03 4.66
CA GLN A 139 21.26 -8.04 4.40
C GLN A 139 21.65 -8.67 3.06
N SER A 140 20.99 -9.76 2.67
CA SER A 140 21.29 -10.46 1.41
C SER A 140 20.86 -9.70 0.14
N PHE A 141 20.18 -8.56 0.30
CA PHE A 141 19.64 -7.76 -0.81
C PHE A 141 20.34 -6.41 -1.01
N TYR A 142 21.39 -6.11 -0.24
CA TYR A 142 22.20 -4.92 -0.46
C TYR A 142 22.81 -4.90 -1.88
N GLY A 143 22.90 -3.70 -2.47
CA GLY A 143 23.48 -3.49 -3.80
C GLY A 143 22.60 -3.90 -4.98
N GLN A 144 21.37 -4.40 -4.75
CA GLN A 144 20.43 -4.65 -5.83
C GLN A 144 19.75 -3.35 -6.27
N ALA A 145 19.65 -3.15 -7.58
CA ALA A 145 18.88 -2.05 -8.15
C ALA A 145 17.38 -2.27 -7.91
N ASN A 146 16.65 -1.16 -7.79
CA ASN A 146 15.19 -1.14 -7.78
C ASN A 146 14.67 -1.29 -9.20
N VAL A 147 13.46 -1.83 -9.31
CA VAL A 147 12.76 -2.06 -10.57
C VAL A 147 11.45 -1.30 -10.56
N PHE A 148 10.98 -0.90 -11.74
CA PHE A 148 9.67 -0.29 -11.84
C PHE A 148 8.59 -1.34 -11.54
N THR A 149 7.69 -1.03 -10.62
CA THR A 149 6.54 -1.87 -10.25
C THR A 149 5.26 -1.08 -10.45
N HIS A 150 4.18 -1.77 -10.78
CA HIS A 150 2.85 -1.19 -10.77
C HIS A 150 2.44 -0.81 -9.34
N GLY A 151 2.68 -1.71 -8.37
CA GLY A 151 2.41 -1.47 -6.95
C GLY A 151 0.94 -1.52 -6.54
N ASP A 152 0.04 -1.88 -7.47
CA ASP A 152 -1.41 -2.00 -7.23
C ASP A 152 -2.11 -2.87 -8.31
N LEU A 153 -1.64 -4.11 -8.48
CA LEU A 153 -2.14 -5.03 -9.51
C LEU A 153 -3.48 -5.70 -9.16
N PHE A 154 -4.42 -4.89 -8.70
CA PHE A 154 -5.81 -5.31 -8.56
C PHE A 154 -6.43 -5.58 -9.95
N ALA A 155 -7.40 -6.48 -10.03
CA ALA A 155 -8.02 -6.88 -11.30
C ALA A 155 -8.71 -5.70 -12.03
N GLY A 156 -9.16 -4.68 -11.29
CA GLY A 156 -9.70 -3.43 -11.85
C GLY A 156 -8.67 -2.59 -12.62
N ASN A 157 -7.37 -2.80 -12.38
CA ASN A 157 -6.29 -2.01 -12.99
C ASN A 157 -5.69 -2.66 -14.26
N ILE A 158 -6.31 -3.75 -14.72
CA ILE A 158 -5.86 -4.53 -15.88
C ILE A 158 -6.95 -4.48 -16.93
N MET A 159 -6.62 -3.96 -18.11
CA MET A 159 -7.53 -3.92 -19.25
C MET A 159 -7.42 -5.20 -20.07
N ILE A 160 -8.57 -5.76 -20.43
CA ILE A 160 -8.73 -6.97 -21.22
C ILE A 160 -9.48 -6.64 -22.51
N LEU A 161 -8.93 -7.06 -23.63
CA LEU A 161 -9.55 -6.98 -24.96
C LEU A 161 -9.50 -8.37 -25.59
N ASP A 162 -10.64 -8.86 -26.07
CA ASP A 162 -10.77 -10.19 -26.67
C ASP A 162 -10.18 -11.32 -25.80
N LYS A 163 -10.36 -11.22 -24.47
CA LYS A 163 -9.87 -12.15 -23.44
C LYS A 163 -8.34 -12.22 -23.30
N HIS A 164 -7.64 -11.23 -23.82
CA HIS A 164 -6.20 -11.06 -23.66
C HIS A 164 -5.88 -9.77 -22.91
N PHE A 165 -4.73 -9.75 -22.23
CA PHE A 165 -4.17 -8.54 -21.64
C PHE A 165 -4.02 -7.46 -22.72
N TYR A 166 -4.55 -6.28 -22.44
CA TYR A 166 -4.42 -5.11 -23.31
C TYR A 166 -3.50 -4.05 -22.73
N GLY A 167 -3.56 -3.79 -21.41
CA GLY A 167 -2.73 -2.76 -20.79
C GLY A 167 -3.01 -2.55 -19.31
N PHE A 168 -2.11 -1.83 -18.65
CA PHE A 168 -2.27 -1.40 -17.26
C PHE A 168 -2.88 0.00 -17.18
N ILE A 169 -3.68 0.25 -16.15
CA ILE A 169 -4.21 1.57 -15.80
C ILE A 169 -3.96 1.85 -14.30
N ASP A 170 -4.19 3.08 -13.86
CA ASP A 170 -4.04 3.49 -12.46
C ASP A 170 -2.62 3.31 -11.90
N LEU A 171 -1.64 3.95 -12.56
CA LEU A 171 -0.23 3.95 -12.15
C LEU A 171 0.07 4.96 -11.03
N GLU A 172 -0.92 5.34 -10.21
CA GLU A 172 -0.75 6.29 -9.11
C GLU A 172 0.26 5.78 -8.06
N ARG A 173 0.24 4.47 -7.77
CA ARG A 173 1.15 3.82 -6.81
C ARG A 173 2.43 3.29 -7.41
N SER A 174 2.58 3.42 -8.73
CA SER A 174 3.75 2.91 -9.43
C SER A 174 5.01 3.71 -9.10
N GLY A 175 6.15 3.09 -9.34
CA GLY A 175 7.44 3.71 -9.12
C GLY A 175 8.53 2.65 -9.04
N PHE A 176 9.72 3.09 -8.67
CA PHE A 176 10.83 2.18 -8.43
C PHE A 176 10.78 1.63 -7.01
N PHE A 177 10.89 0.32 -6.90
CA PHE A 177 10.86 -0.42 -5.65
C PHE A 177 11.86 -1.57 -5.63
N PRO A 178 12.18 -2.10 -4.43
CA PRO A 178 12.85 -3.38 -4.29
C PRO A 178 12.20 -4.47 -5.15
N GLN A 179 13.02 -5.37 -5.69
CA GLN A 179 12.56 -6.37 -6.67
C GLN A 179 11.41 -7.28 -6.19
N TYR A 180 11.28 -7.50 -4.89
CA TYR A 180 10.24 -8.34 -4.31
C TYR A 180 8.88 -7.65 -4.21
N TRP A 181 8.82 -6.32 -4.39
CA TRP A 181 7.70 -5.49 -3.99
C TRP A 181 6.38 -5.81 -4.71
N GLU A 182 6.44 -6.09 -6.01
CA GLU A 182 5.23 -6.44 -6.78
C GLU A 182 4.57 -7.72 -6.23
N TRP A 183 5.37 -8.78 -6.06
CA TRP A 183 4.90 -10.04 -5.48
C TRP A 183 4.38 -9.83 -4.04
N MET A 184 5.08 -9.03 -3.25
CA MET A 184 4.69 -8.68 -1.87
C MET A 184 3.31 -8.03 -1.82
N SER A 185 3.10 -7.05 -2.70
CA SER A 185 1.85 -6.29 -2.78
C SER A 185 0.68 -7.20 -3.17
N VAL A 186 0.88 -8.08 -4.15
CA VAL A 186 -0.15 -9.05 -4.59
C VAL A 186 -0.42 -10.09 -3.50
N LYS A 187 0.63 -10.63 -2.85
CA LYS A 187 0.49 -11.61 -1.77
C LYS A 187 -0.27 -11.05 -0.58
N ARG A 188 0.02 -9.81 -0.20
CA ARG A 188 -0.72 -9.10 0.86
C ARG A 188 -2.21 -8.98 0.53
N VAL A 189 -2.57 -8.73 -0.73
CA VAL A 189 -3.98 -8.72 -1.17
C VAL A 189 -4.59 -10.12 -1.12
N CYS A 190 -3.85 -11.15 -1.56
CA CYS A 190 -4.31 -12.54 -1.53
C CYS A 190 -4.76 -13.01 -0.14
N GLU A 191 -4.05 -12.61 0.92
CA GLU A 191 -4.41 -12.91 2.32
C GLU A 191 -5.81 -12.39 2.72
N TYR A 192 -6.35 -11.38 2.03
CA TYR A 192 -7.68 -10.82 2.30
C TYR A 192 -8.80 -11.45 1.47
N TRP A 193 -8.54 -11.73 0.18
CA TRP A 193 -9.59 -12.18 -0.75
C TRP A 193 -9.73 -13.69 -0.84
N GLY A 194 -8.73 -14.45 -0.37
CA GLY A 194 -8.80 -15.90 -0.25
C GLY A 194 -8.71 -16.65 -1.59
N PRO A 195 -9.01 -17.96 -1.57
CA PRO A 195 -8.82 -18.86 -2.70
C PRO A 195 -9.74 -18.55 -3.89
N GLY A 196 -9.27 -18.82 -5.10
CA GLY A 196 -9.95 -18.59 -6.37
C GLY A 196 -9.88 -17.14 -6.88
N SER A 197 -9.20 -16.25 -6.15
CA SER A 197 -9.05 -14.84 -6.50
C SER A 197 -7.97 -14.61 -7.56
N TRP A 198 -8.08 -13.49 -8.30
CA TRP A 198 -7.01 -13.03 -9.19
C TRP A 198 -5.67 -12.90 -8.46
N SER A 199 -5.68 -12.39 -7.23
CA SER A 199 -4.47 -12.22 -6.43
C SER A 199 -3.78 -13.55 -6.10
N GLU A 200 -4.53 -14.62 -5.84
CA GLU A 200 -3.95 -15.95 -5.63
C GLU A 200 -3.27 -16.44 -6.90
N LEU A 201 -3.99 -16.39 -8.03
CA LEU A 201 -3.46 -16.84 -9.31
C LEU A 201 -2.19 -16.05 -9.68
N LEU A 202 -2.25 -14.72 -9.64
CA LEU A 202 -1.12 -13.87 -10.00
C LEU A 202 0.06 -14.07 -9.03
N GLN A 203 -0.19 -14.25 -7.73
CA GLN A 203 0.87 -14.49 -6.75
C GLN A 203 1.62 -15.80 -7.02
N GLN A 204 0.93 -16.85 -7.46
CA GLN A 204 1.55 -18.12 -7.87
C GLN A 204 2.43 -17.92 -9.10
N HIS A 205 1.91 -17.31 -10.17
CA HIS A 205 2.69 -17.05 -11.39
C HIS A 205 3.90 -16.13 -11.12
N LEU A 206 3.73 -15.07 -10.32
CA LEU A 206 4.84 -14.21 -9.92
C LEU A 206 5.89 -14.96 -9.09
N TYR A 207 5.46 -15.89 -8.22
CA TYR A 207 6.37 -16.73 -7.47
C TYR A 207 7.17 -17.61 -8.45
N ASP A 208 6.51 -18.39 -9.31
CA ASP A 208 7.17 -19.34 -10.21
C ASP A 208 8.12 -18.66 -11.21
N ASP A 209 7.73 -17.51 -11.77
CA ASP A 209 8.49 -16.82 -12.82
C ASP A 209 9.51 -15.80 -12.31
N MET A 210 9.38 -15.32 -11.06
CA MET A 210 10.22 -14.25 -10.52
C MET A 210 10.89 -14.59 -9.19
N LEU A 211 10.74 -15.80 -8.65
CA LEU A 211 11.32 -16.16 -7.36
C LEU A 211 12.81 -15.85 -7.33
N ARG A 212 13.23 -15.16 -6.27
CA ARG A 212 14.62 -15.09 -5.87
C ARG A 212 14.77 -15.66 -4.46
N PRO A 213 15.84 -16.42 -4.19
CA PRO A 213 16.12 -16.90 -2.84
C PRO A 213 16.05 -15.77 -1.80
N GLY A 214 15.38 -16.02 -0.68
CA GLY A 214 15.28 -15.09 0.46
C GLY A 214 14.04 -14.18 0.47
N TRP A 215 13.17 -14.21 -0.55
CA TRP A 215 11.92 -13.45 -0.52
C TRP A 215 10.97 -13.88 0.59
N ASP A 216 11.01 -15.14 1.04
CA ASP A 216 10.26 -15.59 2.20
C ASP A 216 10.68 -14.86 3.49
N GLY A 217 11.98 -14.59 3.65
CA GLY A 217 12.46 -13.76 4.76
C GLY A 217 11.90 -12.34 4.71
N LEU A 218 11.77 -11.76 3.52
CA LEU A 218 11.14 -10.46 3.33
C LEU A 218 9.61 -10.52 3.51
N TRP A 219 8.98 -11.66 3.26
CA TRP A 219 7.56 -11.86 3.59
C TRP A 219 7.33 -11.87 5.09
N GLU A 220 8.25 -12.45 5.87
CA GLU A 220 8.20 -12.34 7.33
C GLU A 220 8.32 -10.87 7.80
N VAL A 221 9.17 -10.07 7.15
CA VAL A 221 9.24 -8.61 7.39
C VAL A 221 7.91 -7.93 7.06
N GLU A 222 7.26 -8.28 5.95
CA GLU A 222 5.96 -7.70 5.60
C GLU A 222 4.88 -8.06 6.61
N LYS A 223 4.81 -9.32 7.06
CA LYS A 223 3.89 -9.73 8.13
C LYS A 223 4.11 -8.95 9.41
N LEU A 224 5.38 -8.71 9.77
CA LEU A 224 5.74 -7.87 10.91
C LEU A 224 5.23 -6.43 10.73
N ILE A 225 5.45 -5.84 9.55
CA ILE A 225 4.95 -4.48 9.23
C ILE A 225 3.42 -4.42 9.31
N MET A 226 2.71 -5.41 8.74
CA MET A 226 1.25 -5.50 8.84
C MET A 226 0.76 -5.60 10.29
N ALA A 227 1.47 -6.33 11.14
CA ALA A 227 1.16 -6.42 12.57
C ALA A 227 1.44 -5.10 13.30
N LEU A 228 2.52 -4.40 12.97
CA LEU A 228 2.84 -3.06 13.50
C LEU A 228 1.82 -2.00 13.06
N GLU A 229 1.36 -2.06 11.81
CA GLU A 229 0.26 -1.22 11.31
C GLU A 229 -1.04 -1.50 12.07
N ALA A 230 -1.35 -2.77 12.35
CA ALA A 230 -2.53 -3.16 13.12
C ALA A 230 -2.46 -2.68 14.57
N PHE A 231 -1.26 -2.74 15.18
CA PHE A 231 -0.99 -2.20 16.51
C PHE A 231 -1.18 -0.67 16.57
N SER A 232 -0.68 0.03 15.56
CA SER A 232 -0.71 1.51 15.51
C SER A 232 -2.04 2.07 14.96
N ARG A 233 -3.04 1.21 14.71
CA ARG A 233 -4.29 1.62 14.08
C ARG A 233 -5.16 2.39 15.09
N PRO A 234 -5.67 3.57 14.75
CA PRO A 234 -6.56 4.31 15.63
C PRO A 234 -7.91 3.60 15.74
N TYR A 235 -8.45 3.52 16.96
CA TYR A 235 -9.80 3.04 17.24
C TYR A 235 -10.52 4.05 18.14
N LYS A 236 -11.80 4.30 17.85
CA LYS A 236 -12.63 5.23 18.63
C LYS A 236 -12.95 4.69 20.03
N ASP A 237 -13.11 3.38 20.16
CA ASP A 237 -13.43 2.71 21.42
C ASP A 237 -12.14 2.26 22.14
N PRO A 238 -11.84 2.77 23.35
CA PRO A 238 -10.62 2.44 24.07
C PRO A 238 -10.45 0.95 24.42
N VAL A 239 -11.56 0.24 24.67
CA VAL A 239 -11.53 -1.19 25.00
C VAL A 239 -11.14 -2.01 23.77
N THR A 240 -11.76 -1.72 22.63
CA THR A 240 -11.41 -2.31 21.33
C THR A 240 -9.98 -1.97 20.95
N ARG A 241 -9.53 -0.72 21.13
CA ARG A 241 -8.14 -0.30 20.90
C ARG A 241 -7.18 -1.19 21.67
N SER A 242 -7.37 -1.27 22.99
CA SER A 242 -6.50 -2.03 23.89
C SER A 242 -6.45 -3.51 23.50
N ARG A 243 -7.61 -4.15 23.27
CA ARG A 243 -7.66 -5.54 22.83
C ARG A 243 -6.91 -5.76 21.50
N LYS A 244 -7.14 -4.89 20.50
CA LYS A 244 -6.50 -5.00 19.19
C LYS A 244 -4.99 -4.76 19.26
N GLN A 245 -4.53 -3.87 20.13
CA GLN A 245 -3.10 -3.66 20.40
C GLN A 245 -2.47 -4.90 21.04
N VAL A 246 -3.15 -5.53 22.02
CA VAL A 246 -2.67 -6.78 22.64
C VAL A 246 -2.57 -7.91 21.62
N ASP A 247 -3.61 -8.12 20.81
CA ASP A 247 -3.62 -9.15 19.76
C ASP A 247 -2.49 -8.92 18.73
N ALA A 248 -2.30 -7.67 18.30
CA ALA A 248 -1.26 -7.29 17.36
C ALA A 248 0.15 -7.48 17.96
N TRP A 249 0.36 -7.10 19.23
CA TRP A 249 1.65 -7.26 19.91
C TRP A 249 2.02 -8.74 20.09
N ALA A 250 1.06 -9.58 20.46
CA ALA A 250 1.26 -11.03 20.52
C ALA A 250 1.71 -11.59 19.16
N ARG A 251 1.10 -11.11 18.06
CA ARG A 251 1.49 -11.49 16.69
C ARG A 251 2.89 -11.02 16.32
N ILE A 252 3.31 -9.82 16.74
CA ILE A 252 4.67 -9.30 16.53
C ILE A 252 5.68 -10.21 17.25
N SER A 253 5.43 -10.60 18.49
CA SER A 253 6.28 -11.55 19.24
C SER A 253 6.37 -12.92 18.56
N GLU A 254 5.24 -13.45 18.07
CA GLU A 254 5.20 -14.72 17.33
C GLU A 254 6.05 -14.67 16.04
N ILE A 255 5.89 -13.63 15.23
CA ILE A 255 6.63 -13.46 13.96
C ILE A 255 8.13 -13.30 14.22
N THR A 256 8.49 -12.56 15.26
CA THR A 256 9.90 -12.31 15.59
C THR A 256 10.57 -13.51 16.27
N GLY A 257 9.80 -14.43 16.84
CA GLY A 257 10.29 -15.60 17.56
C GLY A 257 10.99 -15.26 18.87
N VAL A 258 10.80 -14.03 19.37
CA VAL A 258 11.42 -13.52 20.60
C VAL A 258 10.35 -12.90 21.49
N ASP A 259 10.53 -13.04 22.81
CA ASP A 259 9.69 -12.33 23.78
C ASP A 259 10.05 -10.85 23.76
N LEU A 260 9.18 -10.04 23.16
CA LEU A 260 9.33 -8.58 23.09
C LEU A 260 8.97 -7.88 24.41
N GLY A 261 8.54 -8.64 25.43
CA GLY A 261 8.06 -8.11 26.71
C GLY A 261 6.66 -7.50 26.61
N CYS A 262 6.31 -6.71 27.62
CA CYS A 262 5.01 -6.03 27.66
C CYS A 262 4.85 -5.07 26.47
N GLN A 263 3.63 -4.97 25.94
CA GLN A 263 3.33 -3.99 24.90
C GLN A 263 3.70 -2.58 25.38
N PRO A 264 4.37 -1.77 24.56
CA PRO A 264 4.62 -0.38 24.92
C PRO A 264 3.30 0.35 25.07
N VAL A 265 3.19 1.20 26.11
CA VAL A 265 2.12 2.19 26.16
C VAL A 265 2.40 3.15 25.00
N GLU A 266 1.55 3.13 23.98
CA GLU A 266 1.65 4.09 22.89
C GLU A 266 1.42 5.49 23.50
N VAL A 267 2.52 6.21 23.74
CA VAL A 267 2.46 7.61 24.14
C VAL A 267 1.95 8.36 22.92
N ASP A 268 0.76 8.93 23.04
CA ASP A 268 0.15 9.73 22.01
C ASP A 268 1.06 10.93 21.70
N TYR A 269 1.87 10.83 20.64
CA TYR A 269 2.62 11.96 20.13
C TYR A 269 1.67 12.81 19.27
N GLY A 270 0.78 13.51 19.98
CA GLY A 270 -0.22 14.44 19.47
C GLY A 270 0.38 15.69 18.84
N GLU A 271 1.05 15.54 17.70
CA GLU A 271 1.22 16.67 16.76
C GLU A 271 0.16 16.66 15.64
N ASP A 272 -0.52 15.52 15.42
CA ASP A 272 -1.62 15.37 14.45
C ASP A 272 -3.03 15.50 15.08
N GLU A 273 -3.13 15.75 16.39
CA GLU A 273 -4.36 16.18 17.11
C GLU A 273 -4.73 17.66 16.85
N LYS A 274 -3.99 18.36 15.98
CA LYS A 274 -4.18 19.80 15.67
C LYS A 274 -5.51 20.18 14.99
N LEU A 275 -6.47 19.25 14.87
CA LEU A 275 -7.82 19.52 14.37
C LEU A 275 -8.91 19.13 15.37
N GLY A 276 -8.76 19.60 16.61
CA GLY A 276 -9.85 20.30 17.31
C GLY A 276 -10.89 19.46 18.06
N LEU A 277 -11.05 19.85 19.34
CA LEU A 277 -12.24 19.70 20.17
C LEU A 277 -12.42 18.39 20.95
N TRP A 278 -11.45 18.02 21.81
CA TRP A 278 -11.77 17.35 23.08
C TRP A 278 -10.85 17.85 24.21
N ILE A 279 -10.76 19.18 24.36
CA ILE A 279 -10.46 19.76 25.67
C ILE A 279 -11.74 19.64 26.48
N GLU A 280 -11.90 18.51 27.17
CA GLU A 280 -12.37 18.51 28.55
C GLU A 280 -11.56 17.40 29.22
N THR A 281 -10.59 17.82 30.03
CA THR A 281 -9.77 16.89 30.80
C THR A 281 -10.70 16.03 31.66
N ARG A 282 -10.36 14.74 31.83
CA ARG A 282 -11.07 13.82 32.72
C ARG A 282 -11.30 14.42 34.11
N GLU A 283 -10.39 15.27 34.56
CA GLU A 283 -10.49 16.06 35.81
C GLU A 283 -11.64 17.07 35.79
N GLU A 284 -11.91 17.75 34.67
CA GLU A 284 -13.07 18.64 34.54
C GLU A 284 -14.40 17.88 34.49
N TYR A 285 -14.43 16.71 33.84
CA TYR A 285 -15.60 15.84 33.84
C TYR A 285 -15.90 15.30 35.24
N GLU A 286 -14.87 14.81 35.94
CA GLU A 286 -14.99 14.32 37.32
C GLU A 286 -15.36 15.46 38.29
N ARG A 287 -14.81 16.68 38.09
CA ARG A 287 -15.21 17.89 38.85
C ARG A 287 -16.67 18.28 38.62
N LYS A 288 -17.17 18.26 37.38
CA LYS A 288 -18.58 18.55 37.06
C LYS A 288 -19.53 17.50 37.63
N GLN A 289 -19.11 16.23 37.66
CA GLN A 289 -19.88 15.13 38.29
C GLN A 289 -19.91 15.24 39.81
N GLU A 290 -18.80 15.63 40.44
CA GLU A 290 -18.68 15.87 41.88
C GLU A 290 -19.53 17.08 42.32
N GLU A 291 -19.50 18.20 41.56
CA GLU A 291 -20.34 19.37 41.81
C GLU A 291 -21.83 19.08 41.62
N GLY A 292 -22.20 18.26 40.63
CA GLY A 292 -23.58 17.79 40.43
C GLY A 292 -24.09 16.94 41.60
N ARG A 293 -23.27 16.03 42.13
CA ARG A 293 -23.61 15.23 43.32
C ARG A 293 -23.73 16.07 44.59
N ARG A 294 -22.88 17.08 44.76
CA ARG A 294 -22.94 18.01 45.91
C ARG A 294 -24.18 18.90 45.88
N ARG A 295 -24.61 19.38 44.69
CA ARG A 295 -25.86 20.14 44.55
C ARG A 295 -27.09 19.27 44.81
N ALA A 296 -27.10 18.01 44.37
CA ALA A 296 -28.18 17.07 44.64
C ALA A 296 -28.28 16.64 46.13
N ALA A 297 -27.15 16.63 46.85
CA ALA A 297 -27.11 16.32 48.28
C ALA A 297 -27.43 17.51 49.20
N ALA A 298 -27.37 18.75 48.68
CA ALA A 298 -27.59 19.97 49.45
C ALA A 298 -29.06 20.44 49.50
N GLY A 299 -29.98 19.77 48.80
CA GLY A 299 -31.43 19.93 48.94
C GLY A 299 -31.95 21.36 48.69
N ASP A 300 -32.31 21.64 47.45
CA ASP A 300 -33.48 22.47 47.10
C ASP A 300 -34.46 21.59 46.31
#